data_AF-A0A151R3L6-F1
#
_entry.id   AF-A0A151R3L6-F1
#
_cell.length_a   1.000
_cell.length_b   1.000
_cell.length_c   1.000
_cell.angle_alpha   90.00
_cell.angle_beta   90.00
_cell.angle_gamma   90.00
#
_symmetry.space_group_name_H-M   'P 1'
#
loop_
_entity.id
_entity.type
_entity.pdbx_description
1 polymer ?
#
loop_
_entity_poly.entity_id
_entity_poly.type
_entity_poly.pdbx_seq_one_letter_code
_entity_poly.pdbx_strand_id
1 'polypeptide(L)'
;QIVKEVEALKLWRKQEVLLKEKEKIEREVQLVALEEEIHKIKQQEAKLLEKLNKKKSHKSSHGSTSQEDVGSLNVDEYYQPTPRRIIREPKVRESRVDLPPFHGKEDVDAYLDWEMKVEQIFTYHQVGEDKKVPLATLAFQG
;
A
#
# COMPACT_ATOMS: atom_id res chain seq x y z
N GLN A 1 -34.55 7.17 -57.80
CA GLN A 1 -33.26 7.61 -57.20
C GLN A 1 -33.36 7.64 -55.68
N ILE A 2 -34.27 8.43 -55.11
CA ILE A 2 -34.42 8.69 -53.66
C ILE A 2 -34.63 7.42 -52.81
N VAL A 3 -35.46 6.46 -53.24
CA VAL A 3 -35.72 5.23 -52.46
C VAL A 3 -34.45 4.42 -52.20
N LYS A 4 -33.56 4.32 -53.20
CA LYS A 4 -32.30 3.59 -53.09
C LYS A 4 -31.32 4.30 -52.13
N GLU A 5 -31.33 5.62 -52.12
CA GLU A 5 -30.53 6.42 -51.17
C GLU A 5 -31.02 6.25 -49.73
N VAL A 6 -32.34 6.23 -49.51
CA VAL A 6 -32.93 5.99 -48.19
C VAL A 6 -32.58 4.60 -47.66
N GLU A 7 -32.59 3.58 -48.52
CA GLU A 7 -32.18 2.22 -48.14
C GLU A 7 -30.68 2.14 -47.82
N ALA A 8 -29.83 2.81 -48.60
CA ALA A 8 -28.41 2.89 -48.34
C ALA A 8 -28.11 3.58 -46.99
N LEU A 9 -28.82 4.67 -46.66
CA LEU A 9 -28.69 5.36 -45.38
C LEU A 9 -29.13 4.48 -44.20
N LYS A 10 -30.21 3.71 -44.35
CA LYS A 10 -30.65 2.75 -43.34
C LYS A 10 -29.61 1.66 -43.09
N LEU A 11 -28.99 1.15 -44.14
CA LEU A 11 -27.91 0.16 -44.05
C LEU A 11 -26.67 0.75 -43.38
N TRP A 12 -26.26 1.96 -43.77
CA TRP A 12 -25.11 2.63 -43.17
C TRP A 12 -25.29 2.84 -41.67
N ARG A 13 -26.48 3.29 -41.25
CA ARG A 13 -26.80 3.48 -39.83
C ARG A 13 -26.80 2.17 -39.05
N LYS A 14 -27.28 1.07 -39.64
CA LYS A 14 -27.16 -0.27 -39.04
C LYS A 14 -25.70 -0.69 -38.88
N GLN A 15 -24.87 -0.45 -39.91
CA GLN A 15 -23.44 -0.76 -39.87
C GLN A 15 -22.73 0.02 -38.76
N GLU A 16 -23.08 1.30 -38.59
CA GLU A 16 -22.52 2.15 -37.53
C GLU A 16 -22.86 1.62 -36.14
N VAL A 17 -24.10 1.20 -35.91
CA VAL A 17 -24.52 0.59 -34.64
C VAL A 17 -23.75 -0.70 -34.38
N LEU A 18 -23.64 -1.58 -35.38
CA LEU A 18 -22.91 -2.83 -35.24
C LEU A 18 -21.42 -2.62 -34.94
N LEU A 19 -20.80 -1.58 -35.52
CA LEU A 19 -19.42 -1.24 -35.23
C LEU A 19 -19.24 -0.80 -33.77
N LYS A 20 -20.14 0.05 -33.26
CA LYS A 20 -20.11 0.47 -31.85
C LYS A 20 -20.34 -0.71 -30.90
N GLU A 21 -21.24 -1.61 -31.26
CA GLU A 21 -21.52 -2.80 -30.46
C GLU A 21 -20.35 -3.79 -30.45
N LYS A 22 -19.70 -4.00 -31.59
CA LYS A 22 -18.46 -4.79 -31.68
C LYS A 22 -17.36 -4.22 -30.79
N GLU A 23 -17.14 -2.91 -30.87
CA GLU A 23 -16.13 -2.22 -30.05
C GLU A 23 -16.45 -2.29 -28.55
N LYS A 24 -17.74 -2.22 -28.19
CA LYS A 24 -18.20 -2.44 -26.80
C LYS A 24 -17.91 -3.86 -26.32
N ILE A 25 -18.23 -4.87 -27.14
CA ILE A 25 -17.96 -6.28 -26.81
C ILE A 25 -16.45 -6.50 -26.63
N GLU A 26 -15.62 -5.92 -27.51
CA GLU A 26 -14.16 -6.03 -27.40
C GLU A 26 -13.63 -5.45 -26.08
N ARG A 27 -14.15 -4.29 -25.66
CA ARG A 27 -13.82 -3.71 -24.34
C ARG A 27 -14.29 -4.57 -23.18
N GLU A 28 -15.49 -5.14 -23.26
CA GLU A 28 -16.01 -6.05 -22.22
C GLU A 28 -15.14 -7.31 -22.09
N VAL A 29 -14.66 -7.87 -23.21
CA VAL A 29 -13.75 -9.02 -23.19
C VAL A 29 -12.43 -8.67 -22.51
N GLN A 30 -11.85 -7.50 -22.81
CA GLN A 30 -10.62 -7.03 -22.15
C GLN A 30 -10.83 -6.80 -20.65
N LEU A 31 -11.99 -6.26 -20.27
CA LEU A 31 -12.36 -6.03 -18.87
C LEU A 31 -12.41 -7.37 -18.11
N VAL A 32 -13.07 -8.39 -18.65
CA VAL A 32 -13.15 -9.72 -18.03
C VAL A 32 -11.75 -10.32 -17.83
N ALA A 33 -10.85 -10.19 -18.80
CA ALA A 33 -9.48 -10.66 -18.65
C ALA A 33 -8.73 -9.99 -17.48
N LEU A 34 -8.88 -8.68 -17.32
CA LEU A 34 -8.28 -7.95 -16.20
C LEU A 34 -8.91 -8.33 -14.85
N GLU A 35 -10.22 -8.57 -14.81
CA GLU A 35 -10.90 -9.04 -13.60
C GLU A 35 -10.35 -10.40 -13.11
N GLU A 36 -10.04 -11.31 -14.04
CA GLU A 36 -9.39 -12.58 -13.72
C GLU A 36 -7.97 -12.39 -13.14
N GLU A 37 -7.19 -11.46 -13.69
CA GLU A 37 -5.87 -11.12 -13.14
C GLU A 37 -5.95 -10.53 -11.74
N ILE A 38 -6.88 -9.58 -11.51
CA ILE A 38 -7.15 -9.01 -10.18
C ILE A 38 -7.51 -10.11 -9.19
N HIS A 39 -8.37 -11.06 -9.61
CA HIS A 39 -8.75 -12.17 -8.76
C HIS A 39 -7.53 -13.01 -8.35
N LYS A 40 -6.62 -13.28 -9.29
CA LYS A 40 -5.38 -14.02 -9.04
C LYS A 40 -4.45 -13.29 -8.09
N ILE A 41 -4.30 -11.97 -8.23
CA ILE A 41 -3.50 -11.12 -7.33
C ILE A 41 -4.08 -11.15 -5.92
N LYS A 42 -5.39 -10.95 -5.77
CA LYS A 42 -6.08 -11.03 -4.46
C LYS A 42 -5.83 -12.36 -3.75
N GLN A 43 -5.86 -13.47 -4.49
CA GLN A 43 -5.54 -14.78 -3.90
C GLN A 43 -4.07 -14.89 -3.46
N GLN A 44 -3.13 -14.34 -4.22
CA GLN A 44 -1.71 -14.34 -3.83
C GLN A 44 -1.46 -13.50 -2.58
N GLU A 45 -2.10 -12.33 -2.49
CA GLU A 45 -2.01 -11.43 -1.34
C GLU A 45 -2.56 -12.10 -0.07
N ALA A 46 -3.74 -12.73 -0.15
CA ALA A 46 -4.31 -13.47 0.98
C ALA A 46 -3.37 -14.56 1.51
N LYS A 47 -2.71 -15.31 0.61
CA LYS A 47 -1.71 -16.34 0.97
C LYS A 47 -0.47 -15.74 1.64
N LEU A 48 -0.03 -14.54 1.24
CA LEU A 48 1.09 -13.85 1.87
C LEU A 48 0.72 -13.34 3.28
N LEU A 49 -0.48 -12.77 3.43
CA LEU A 49 -0.98 -12.31 4.73
C LEU A 49 -1.12 -13.45 5.75
N GLU A 50 -1.59 -14.62 5.33
CA GLU A 50 -1.68 -15.80 6.19
C GLU A 50 -0.28 -16.24 6.69
N LYS A 51 0.72 -16.24 5.80
CA LYS A 51 2.11 -16.57 6.16
C LYS A 51 2.70 -15.56 7.14
N LEU A 52 2.37 -14.28 7.01
CA LEU A 52 2.79 -13.24 7.95
C LEU A 52 2.15 -13.43 9.34
N ASN A 53 0.87 -13.80 9.39
CA ASN A 53 0.17 -14.01 10.66
C ASN A 53 0.70 -15.24 11.42
N LYS A 54 1.01 -16.33 10.71
CA LYS A 54 1.66 -17.52 11.30
C LYS A 54 3.03 -17.20 11.91
N LYS A 55 3.82 -16.30 11.29
CA LYS A 55 5.13 -15.87 11.82
C LYS A 55 5.03 -15.02 13.09
N LYS A 56 3.93 -14.29 13.32
CA LYS A 56 3.72 -13.53 14.57
C LYS A 56 3.41 -14.44 15.77
N SER A 57 2.81 -15.61 15.56
CA SER A 57 2.43 -16.53 16.64
C SER A 57 3.65 -17.20 17.30
N HIS A 58 4.70 -17.53 16.53
CA HIS A 58 5.89 -18.23 17.04
C HIS A 58 6.89 -17.36 17.84
N LYS A 59 6.60 -16.08 18.10
CA LYS A 59 7.50 -15.19 18.88
C LYS A 59 7.05 -14.98 20.33
N SER A 60 6.01 -15.68 20.79
CA SER A 60 5.53 -15.63 22.18
C SER A 60 6.01 -16.84 22.99
N SER A 61 7.33 -16.97 23.20
CA SER A 61 7.87 -17.97 24.13
C SER A 61 9.21 -17.53 24.71
N HIS A 62 9.19 -16.58 25.63
CA HIS A 62 10.19 -16.49 26.69
C HIS A 62 9.59 -15.79 27.90
N GLY A 63 9.46 -16.55 29.00
CA GLY A 63 8.99 -16.05 30.29
C GLY A 63 8.59 -17.20 31.20
N SER A 64 9.57 -17.99 31.62
CA SER A 64 9.40 -19.07 32.59
C SER A 64 8.93 -18.56 33.96
N THR A 65 8.04 -19.35 34.56
CA THR A 65 7.96 -19.74 35.97
C THR A 65 7.92 -18.63 37.03
N SER A 66 6.81 -18.52 37.75
CA SER A 66 6.79 -17.91 39.09
C SER A 66 5.83 -18.66 39.99
N GLN A 67 6.52 -19.36 40.87
CA GLN A 67 6.18 -20.12 42.05
C GLN A 67 5.19 -19.39 42.99
N GLU A 68 4.11 -20.10 43.30
CA GLU A 68 3.58 -20.36 44.66
C GLU A 68 3.81 -19.30 45.75
N ASP A 69 2.67 -18.75 46.17
CA ASP A 69 2.16 -18.70 47.55
C ASP A 69 2.89 -17.87 48.63
N VAL A 70 2.04 -17.28 49.46
CA VAL A 70 2.28 -16.12 50.31
C VAL A 70 3.08 -16.45 51.59
N GLY A 71 4.34 -16.02 51.61
CA GLY A 71 5.19 -15.99 52.80
C GLY A 71 5.07 -14.67 53.56
N SER A 72 4.60 -14.75 54.79
CA SER A 72 4.33 -13.66 55.73
C SER A 72 5.62 -13.02 56.32
N LEU A 73 5.45 -11.77 56.81
CA LEU A 73 6.31 -11.03 57.74
C LEU A 73 7.64 -10.45 57.22
N ASN A 74 7.66 -9.13 56.96
CA ASN A 74 8.56 -8.27 57.74
C ASN A 74 8.04 -6.83 57.81
N VAL A 75 8.06 -6.30 59.03
CA VAL A 75 7.67 -4.95 59.43
C VAL A 75 8.90 -4.07 59.32
N ASP A 76 8.67 -2.87 58.81
CA ASP A 76 9.55 -1.72 58.89
C ASP A 76 10.85 -1.71 58.10
N GLU A 77 11.19 -0.46 57.79
CA GLU A 77 12.49 0.03 57.35
C GLU A 77 12.72 0.12 55.83
N TYR A 78 13.06 1.34 55.39
CA TYR A 78 13.50 1.75 54.06
C TYR A 78 12.40 2.09 53.02
N TYR A 79 11.69 3.19 53.27
CA TYR A 79 11.20 4.03 52.16
C TYR A 79 12.38 4.48 51.28
N GLN A 80 12.62 3.77 50.20
CA GLN A 80 13.23 4.33 49.00
C GLN A 80 12.26 4.08 47.84
N PRO A 81 11.62 5.12 47.27
CA PRO A 81 10.87 4.96 46.03
C PRO A 81 11.82 4.43 44.97
N THR A 82 11.54 3.22 44.47
CA THR A 82 12.29 2.59 43.38
C THR A 82 12.34 3.60 42.23
N PRO A 83 13.52 3.95 41.68
CA PRO A 83 13.59 4.91 40.58
C PRO A 83 12.72 4.39 39.45
N ARG A 84 11.62 5.10 39.16
CA ARG A 84 10.76 4.80 38.01
C ARG A 84 11.71 4.73 36.81
N ARG A 85 11.85 3.54 36.23
CA ARG A 85 12.53 3.37 34.95
C ARG A 85 11.83 4.32 34.01
N ILE A 86 12.45 5.47 33.74
CA ILE A 86 12.13 6.30 32.59
C ILE A 86 12.28 5.32 31.44
N ILE A 87 11.16 4.86 30.89
CA ILE A 87 11.14 4.22 29.59
C ILE A 87 11.71 5.31 28.70
N ARG A 88 13.02 5.25 28.43
CA ARG A 88 13.61 6.06 27.38
C ARG A 88 12.86 5.61 26.16
N GLU A 89 11.95 6.46 25.69
CA GLU A 89 11.27 6.28 24.43
C GLU A 89 12.35 5.87 23.42
N PRO A 90 12.16 4.78 22.67
CA PRO A 90 13.12 4.39 21.66
C PRO A 90 13.30 5.64 20.78
N LYS A 91 14.47 6.28 20.87
CA LYS A 91 14.83 7.31 19.91
C LYS A 91 14.86 6.59 18.57
N VAL A 92 13.74 6.72 17.85
CA VAL A 92 13.61 6.24 16.48
C VAL A 92 14.77 6.90 15.75
N ARG A 93 15.77 6.08 15.42
CA ARG A 93 16.91 6.56 14.65
C ARG A 93 16.28 7.12 13.38
N GLU A 94 16.46 8.42 13.15
CA GLU A 94 16.00 9.04 11.91
C GLU A 94 16.65 8.29 10.77
N SER A 95 15.87 7.40 10.15
CA SER A 95 16.26 6.71 8.94
C SER A 95 16.48 7.80 7.92
N ARG A 96 17.73 8.05 7.53
CA ARG A 96 18.02 8.95 6.41
C ARG A 96 17.37 8.33 5.18
N VAL A 97 16.29 8.94 4.72
CA VAL A 97 15.57 8.53 3.53
C VAL A 97 16.21 9.26 2.36
N ASP A 98 16.71 8.50 1.39
CA ASP A 98 17.22 9.03 0.13
C ASP A 98 16.14 8.87 -0.93
N LEU A 99 15.66 9.98 -1.49
CA LEU A 99 14.61 9.99 -2.50
C LEU A 99 15.21 10.21 -3.89
N PRO A 100 14.69 9.55 -4.94
CA PRO A 100 15.13 9.81 -6.30
C PRO A 100 14.86 11.28 -6.67
N PRO A 101 15.79 11.97 -7.36
CA PRO A 101 15.56 13.35 -7.77
C PRO A 101 14.53 13.44 -8.91
N PHE A 102 13.65 14.44 -8.85
CA PHE A 102 12.68 14.75 -9.91
C PHE A 102 13.05 16.06 -10.59
N HIS A 103 13.32 16.01 -11.90
CA HIS A 103 13.82 17.15 -12.68
C HIS A 103 12.72 17.94 -13.38
N GLY A 104 11.48 17.92 -12.85
CA GLY A 104 10.41 18.82 -13.30
C GLY A 104 10.15 18.82 -14.81
N LYS A 105 9.90 17.64 -15.41
CA LYS A 105 9.53 17.55 -16.83
C LYS A 105 8.02 17.71 -17.01
N GLU A 106 7.56 18.25 -18.14
CA GLU A 106 6.14 18.22 -18.58
C GLU A 106 5.64 16.79 -18.94
N ASP A 107 6.40 15.77 -18.56
CA ASP A 107 6.11 14.37 -18.83
C ASP A 107 5.35 13.77 -17.63
N VAL A 108 4.07 13.50 -17.84
CA VAL A 108 3.17 12.91 -16.85
C VAL A 108 3.65 11.52 -16.43
N ASP A 109 4.16 10.73 -17.38
CA ASP A 109 4.63 9.37 -17.10
C ASP A 109 5.87 9.40 -16.20
N ALA A 110 6.76 10.37 -16.42
CA ALA A 110 7.94 10.56 -15.57
C ALA A 110 7.58 10.96 -14.12
N TYR A 111 6.51 11.75 -13.92
CA TYR A 111 6.01 12.07 -12.59
C TYR A 111 5.45 10.83 -11.89
N LEU A 112 4.64 10.03 -12.59
CA LEU A 112 4.03 8.80 -12.04
C LEU A 112 5.08 7.77 -11.62
N ASP A 113 6.09 7.54 -12.46
CA ASP A 113 7.20 6.63 -12.15
C ASP A 113 8.00 7.09 -10.93
N TRP A 114 8.21 8.40 -10.80
CA TRP A 114 8.90 8.99 -9.67
C TRP A 114 8.06 8.86 -8.39
N GLU A 115 6.79 9.24 -8.43
CA GLU A 115 5.85 9.18 -7.31
C GLU A 115 5.75 7.75 -6.78
N MET A 116 5.62 6.77 -7.67
CA MET A 116 5.55 5.36 -7.29
C MET A 116 6.82 4.89 -6.55
N LYS A 117 8.01 5.32 -6.99
CA LYS A 117 9.28 5.00 -6.31
C LYS A 117 9.38 5.68 -4.95
N VAL A 118 8.97 6.93 -4.84
CA VAL A 118 8.96 7.68 -3.57
C VAL A 118 8.03 7.01 -2.57
N GLU A 119 6.83 6.59 -2.97
CA GLU A 119 5.87 5.96 -2.06
C GLU A 119 6.35 4.57 -1.57
N GLN A 120 7.04 3.81 -2.44
CA GLN A 120 7.69 2.57 -2.03
C GLN A 120 8.77 2.80 -0.96
N ILE A 121 9.58 3.85 -1.13
CA ILE A 121 10.63 4.22 -0.17
C ILE A 121 10.00 4.65 1.15
N PHE A 122 8.96 5.48 1.13
CA PHE A 122 8.24 5.88 2.34
C PHE A 122 7.64 4.70 3.09
N THR A 123 7.05 3.75 2.37
CA THR A 123 6.51 2.52 2.95
C THR A 123 7.61 1.67 3.60
N TYR A 124 8.74 1.48 2.91
CA TYR A 124 9.87 0.70 3.43
C TYR A 124 10.48 1.31 4.68
N HIS A 125 10.67 2.63 4.71
CA HIS A 125 11.25 3.35 5.84
C HIS A 125 10.22 3.71 6.93
N GLN A 126 8.94 3.36 6.74
CA GLN A 126 7.84 3.69 7.66
C GLN A 126 7.81 5.19 7.99
N VAL A 127 7.93 6.02 6.95
CA VAL A 127 7.93 7.48 7.08
C VAL A 127 6.54 7.94 7.50
N GLY A 128 6.46 8.67 8.61
CA GLY A 128 5.22 9.28 9.08
C GLY A 128 4.69 10.30 8.08
N GLU A 129 3.37 10.39 7.97
CA GLU A 129 2.68 11.27 7.01
C GLU A 129 3.12 12.74 7.17
N ASP A 130 3.40 13.16 8.41
CA ASP A 130 3.92 14.48 8.78
C ASP A 130 5.27 14.83 8.13
N LYS A 131 6.04 13.81 7.71
CA LYS A 131 7.39 13.97 7.14
C LYS A 131 7.47 13.73 5.65
N LYS A 132 6.45 13.10 5.03
CA LYS A 132 6.46 12.75 3.61
C LYS A 132 6.59 13.97 2.71
N VAL A 133 5.75 14.99 2.93
CA VAL A 133 5.76 16.21 2.10
C VAL A 133 7.09 16.96 2.19
N PRO A 134 7.61 17.30 3.39
CA PRO A 134 8.93 17.94 3.50
C PRO A 134 10.06 17.17 2.82
N LEU A 135 10.06 15.83 2.93
CA LEU A 135 11.08 14.98 2.29
C LEU A 135 10.94 15.00 0.77
N ALA A 136 9.73 14.84 0.24
CA ALA A 136 9.47 14.85 -1.20
C ALA A 136 9.88 16.20 -1.83
N THR A 137 9.62 17.33 -1.17
CA THR A 137 10.01 18.66 -1.67
C THR A 137 11.52 18.79 -1.88
N LEU A 138 12.34 18.16 -1.05
CA LEU A 138 13.81 18.18 -1.20
C LEU A 138 14.32 17.41 -2.41
N ALA A 139 13.51 16.51 -2.97
CA ALA A 139 13.86 15.70 -4.13
C ALA A 139 13.59 16.41 -5.46
N PHE A 140 12.88 17.54 -5.47
CA PHE A 140 12.67 18.34 -6.68
C PHE A 140 13.96 19.08 -7.05
N GLN A 141 14.38 18.90 -8.30
CA GLN A 141 15.45 19.64 -8.93
C GLN A 141 14.83 20.55 -9.97
N GLY A 142 15.10 21.86 -9.85
CA GLY A 142 14.61 22.90 -10.75
C GLY A 142 15.53 23.16 -11.94
#